data_AF-A0A7C5RVJ6-F1
#
_entry.id   AF-A0A7C5RVJ6-F1
#
_cell.length_a   1.000
_cell.length_b   1.000
_cell.length_c   1.000
_cell.angle_alpha   90.00
_cell.angle_beta   90.00
_cell.angle_gamma   90.00
#
_symmetry.space_group_name_H-M   'P 1'
#
loop_
_entity.id
_entity.type
_entity.pdbx_description
1 polymer ?
#
loop_
_entity_poly.entity_id
_entity_poly.type
_entity_poly.pdbx_seq_one_letter_code
_entity_poly.pdbx_strand_id
1 'polypeptide(L)'
;GEAGRILKISSNEVQKDRIKHAIKLSQITNSICVLKGARTIITDGEDIYINTSGGVELATGGTGDVLAGMIGGFLAQGYSEIESALIGTFIHGLAGELAKKANFPLSLAEQVCEKIQDAISYILSDKNEINT
;
A
#
# COMPACT_ATOMS: atom_id res chain seq x y z
N GLY A 1 -0.39 4.65 16.14
CA GLY A 1 0.39 4.30 14.93
C GLY A 1 1.52 5.28 14.70
N GLU A 2 2.33 5.05 13.66
CA GLU A 2 3.53 5.84 13.36
C GLU A 2 3.20 7.29 12.97
N ALA A 3 2.17 7.49 12.14
CA ALA A 3 1.68 8.81 11.75
C ALA A 3 1.42 9.75 12.93
N GLY A 4 0.72 9.27 13.97
CA GLY A 4 0.44 10.06 15.16
C GLY A 4 1.71 10.45 15.95
N ARG A 5 2.70 9.54 16.01
CA ARG A 5 3.99 9.84 16.66
C ARG A 5 4.76 10.94 15.92
N ILE A 6 4.81 10.87 14.59
CA ILE A 6 5.49 11.87 13.75
C ILE A 6 4.77 13.23 13.84
N LEU A 7 3.43 13.24 13.76
CA LEU A 7 2.62 14.46 13.81
C LEU A 7 2.40 15.01 15.23
N LYS A 8 2.84 14.29 16.27
CA LYS A 8 2.60 14.61 17.70
C LYS A 8 1.11 14.77 18.03
N ILE A 9 0.27 13.91 17.46
CA ILE A 9 -1.19 13.85 17.70
C ILE A 9 -1.63 12.42 17.98
N SER A 10 -2.84 12.24 18.52
CA SER A 10 -3.37 10.90 18.79
C SER A 10 -3.68 10.16 17.48
N SER A 11 -3.71 8.82 17.53
CA SER A 11 -4.13 8.04 16.36
C SER A 11 -5.59 8.31 15.98
N ASN A 12 -6.45 8.64 16.95
CA ASN A 12 -7.83 9.05 16.67
C ASN A 12 -7.90 10.37 15.90
N GLU A 13 -7.03 11.34 16.20
CA GLU A 13 -6.96 12.58 15.44
C GLU A 13 -6.54 12.34 13.98
N VAL A 14 -5.58 11.43 13.74
CA VAL A 14 -5.20 11.04 12.38
C VAL A 14 -6.41 10.44 11.63
N GLN A 15 -7.19 9.58 12.29
CA GLN A 15 -8.32 8.90 11.67
C GLN A 15 -9.50 9.84 11.34
N LYS A 16 -9.67 10.96 12.05
CA LYS A 16 -10.72 11.95 11.77
C LYS A 16 -10.57 12.58 10.39
N ASP A 17 -9.34 12.75 9.91
CA ASP A 17 -9.05 13.36 8.61
C ASP A 17 -7.74 12.82 8.04
N ARG A 18 -7.77 11.58 7.53
CA ARG A 18 -6.56 10.90 7.08
C ARG A 18 -5.88 11.58 5.89
N ILE A 19 -6.67 12.19 4.99
CA ILE A 19 -6.13 12.88 3.81
C ILE A 19 -5.31 14.08 4.23
N LYS A 20 -5.87 14.96 5.07
CA LYS A 20 -5.15 16.12 5.60
C LYS A 20 -3.85 15.72 6.29
N HIS A 21 -3.89 14.66 7.10
CA HIS A 21 -2.71 14.20 7.84
C HIS A 21 -1.68 13.51 6.95
N ALA A 22 -2.09 12.81 5.89
CA ALA A 22 -1.16 12.25 4.89
C ALA A 22 -0.42 13.35 4.14
N ILE A 23 -1.14 14.38 3.67
CA ILE A 23 -0.54 15.55 3.01
C ILE A 23 0.47 16.22 3.95
N LYS A 24 0.06 16.48 5.19
CA LYS A 24 0.92 17.09 6.20
C LYS A 24 2.16 16.23 6.47
N LEU A 25 2.02 14.91 6.57
CA LEU A 25 3.14 13.99 6.73
C LEU A 25 4.13 14.15 5.56
N SER A 26 3.63 14.08 4.33
CA SER A 26 4.46 14.24 3.12
C SER A 26 5.26 15.54 3.14
N GLN A 27 4.58 16.65 3.46
CA GLN A 27 5.19 17.98 3.49
C GLN A 27 6.26 18.13 4.58
N ILE A 28 6.05 17.59 5.79
CA ILE A 28 7.04 17.72 6.87
C ILE A 28 8.22 16.75 6.71
N THR A 29 8.04 15.62 6.03
CA THR A 29 9.12 14.66 5.76
C THR A 29 9.82 14.92 4.43
N ASN A 30 9.21 15.71 3.54
CA ASN A 30 9.66 15.91 2.16
C ASN A 30 9.85 14.57 1.44
N SER A 31 8.82 13.72 1.48
CA SER A 31 8.86 12.34 0.95
C SER A 31 7.45 11.86 0.63
N ILE A 32 7.31 10.94 -0.33
CA ILE A 32 6.02 10.28 -0.60
C ILE A 32 5.48 9.61 0.66
N CYS A 33 4.27 10.00 1.07
CA CYS A 33 3.58 9.43 2.21
C CYS A 33 2.65 8.29 1.77
N VAL A 34 2.88 7.08 2.29
CA VAL A 34 1.95 5.94 2.16
C VAL A 34 1.25 5.70 3.51
N LEU A 35 0.12 6.36 3.72
CA LEU A 35 -0.66 6.27 4.96
C LEU A 35 -1.59 5.04 4.93
N LYS A 36 -1.06 3.91 5.39
CA LYS A 36 -1.78 2.63 5.53
C LYS A 36 -3.03 2.76 6.42
N GLY A 37 -4.05 1.97 6.12
CA GLY A 37 -5.34 1.92 6.83
C GLY A 37 -6.46 1.44 5.91
N ALA A 38 -7.73 1.61 6.32
CA ALA A 38 -8.87 1.28 5.48
C ALA A 38 -8.90 2.20 4.24
N ARG A 39 -8.54 1.69 3.05
CA ARG A 39 -8.12 2.50 1.89
C ARG A 39 -6.83 3.25 2.20
N THR A 40 -5.72 2.78 1.65
CA THR A 40 -4.40 3.43 1.81
C THR A 40 -4.40 4.74 1.02
N ILE A 41 -3.85 5.80 1.63
CA ILE A 41 -3.67 7.10 0.97
C ILE A 41 -2.20 7.20 0.58
N ILE A 42 -1.93 7.60 -0.67
CA ILE A 42 -0.61 7.90 -1.19
C ILE A 42 -0.60 9.37 -1.62
N THR A 43 0.41 10.14 -1.24
CA THR A 43 0.53 11.54 -1.63
C THR A 43 1.98 11.99 -1.61
N ASP A 44 2.34 12.89 -2.51
CA ASP A 44 3.59 13.66 -2.51
C ASP A 44 3.48 14.98 -1.74
N GLY A 45 2.29 15.31 -1.23
CA GLY A 45 2.00 16.56 -0.53
C GLY A 45 1.20 17.56 -1.37
N GLU A 46 0.98 17.26 -2.65
CA GLU A 46 0.14 18.02 -3.58
C GLU A 46 -0.97 17.14 -4.13
N ASP A 47 -0.61 16.04 -4.81
CA ASP A 47 -1.54 15.10 -5.41
C ASP A 47 -1.91 13.99 -4.42
N ILE A 48 -3.15 13.52 -4.51
CA ILE A 48 -3.71 12.52 -3.61
C ILE A 48 -4.22 11.33 -4.40
N TYR A 49 -3.72 10.16 -4.04
CA TYR A 49 -4.16 8.88 -4.59
C TYR A 49 -4.73 8.01 -3.47
N ILE A 50 -5.81 7.30 -3.77
CA ILE A 50 -6.46 6.40 -2.83
C ILE A 50 -6.42 5.00 -3.41
N ASN A 51 -5.71 4.10 -2.73
CA ASN A 51 -5.72 2.70 -3.10
C ASN A 51 -7.06 2.06 -2.69
N THR A 52 -7.75 1.50 -3.68
CA THR A 52 -9.03 0.82 -3.50
C THR A 52 -8.90 -0.69 -3.32
N SER A 53 -7.71 -1.27 -3.58
CA SER A 53 -7.43 -2.68 -3.35
C SER A 53 -7.04 -2.99 -1.91
N GLY A 54 -7.30 -4.22 -1.48
CA GLY A 54 -7.06 -4.71 -0.13
C GLY A 54 -8.04 -4.15 0.90
N GLY A 55 -7.69 -4.30 2.17
CA GLY A 55 -8.57 -3.88 3.27
C GLY A 55 -7.86 -3.84 4.62
N VAL A 56 -8.64 -3.62 5.67
CA VAL A 56 -8.16 -3.48 7.06
C VAL A 56 -7.38 -4.70 7.57
N GLU A 57 -7.62 -5.87 6.98
CA GLU A 57 -6.87 -7.10 7.21
C GLU A 57 -5.37 -6.97 6.95
N LEU A 58 -4.96 -6.10 6.02
CA LEU A 58 -3.56 -5.84 5.69
C LEU A 58 -2.90 -4.92 6.74
N ALA A 59 -3.61 -4.56 7.81
CA ALA A 59 -3.04 -3.91 8.99
C ALA A 59 -2.58 -4.95 10.04
N THR A 60 -1.98 -6.05 9.58
CA THR A 60 -1.40 -7.11 10.43
C THR A 60 0.13 -7.04 10.42
N GLY A 61 0.77 -7.60 11.45
CA GLY A 61 2.24 -7.62 11.54
C GLY A 61 2.88 -8.27 10.31
N GLY A 62 3.99 -7.70 9.82
CA GLY A 62 4.77 -8.23 8.69
C GLY A 62 4.30 -7.75 7.31
N THR A 63 3.00 -7.57 7.06
CA THR A 63 2.51 -7.10 5.74
C THR A 63 3.06 -5.73 5.35
N GLY A 64 3.30 -4.86 6.34
CA GLY A 64 3.95 -3.57 6.15
C GLY A 64 5.39 -3.68 5.62
N ASP A 65 6.13 -4.71 6.02
CA ASP A 65 7.50 -4.96 5.58
C ASP A 65 7.52 -5.49 4.15
N VAL A 66 6.54 -6.34 3.80
CA VAL A 66 6.31 -6.80 2.43
C VAL A 66 6.08 -5.62 1.49
N LEU A 67 5.18 -4.71 1.86
CA LEU A 67 4.92 -3.49 1.09
C LEU A 67 6.18 -2.63 0.93
N ALA A 68 6.93 -2.42 2.02
CA ALA A 68 8.17 -1.64 1.96
C ALA A 68 9.21 -2.28 1.03
N GLY A 69 9.36 -3.61 1.08
CA GLY A 69 10.23 -4.37 0.18
C GLY A 69 9.80 -4.25 -1.29
N MET A 70 8.50 -4.31 -1.57
CA MET A 70 7.98 -4.12 -2.93
C MET A 70 8.27 -2.73 -3.47
N ILE A 71 8.00 -1.67 -2.69
CA ILE A 71 8.30 -0.28 -3.08
C ILE A 71 9.80 -0.12 -3.31
N GLY A 72 10.65 -0.64 -2.41
CA GLY A 72 12.09 -0.64 -2.57
C GLY A 72 12.56 -1.38 -3.84
N GLY A 73 11.90 -2.48 -4.19
CA GLY A 73 12.17 -3.23 -5.42
C GLY A 73 11.85 -2.44 -6.69
N PHE A 74 10.74 -1.69 -6.72
CA PHE A 74 10.42 -0.80 -7.86
C PHE A 74 11.38 0.38 -7.96
N LEU A 75 11.75 0.99 -6.83
CA LEU A 75 12.78 2.03 -6.79
C LEU A 75 14.12 1.53 -7.34
N ALA A 76 14.55 0.33 -6.93
CA ALA A 76 15.78 -0.29 -7.42
C ALA A 76 15.75 -0.61 -8.93
N GLN A 77 14.56 -0.76 -9.51
CA GLN A 77 14.35 -0.94 -10.95
C GLN A 77 14.31 0.38 -11.73
N GLY A 78 14.37 1.53 -11.05
CA GLY A 78 14.43 2.85 -11.69
C GLY A 78 13.07 3.54 -11.91
N TYR A 79 11.99 3.03 -11.31
CA TYR A 79 10.70 3.73 -11.29
C TYR A 79 10.78 4.99 -10.42
N SER A 80 9.94 5.99 -10.70
CA SER A 80 9.85 7.17 -9.83
C SER A 80 9.31 6.80 -8.44
N GLU A 81 9.52 7.69 -7.46
CA GLU A 81 9.08 7.48 -6.08
C GLU A 81 7.56 7.30 -5.99
N ILE A 82 6.81 8.14 -6.69
CA ILE A 82 5.35 8.07 -6.71
C ILE A 82 4.86 6.82 -7.43
N GLU A 83 5.43 6.47 -8.60
CA GLU A 83 5.06 5.23 -9.31
C GLU A 83 5.33 3.99 -8.46
N SER A 84 6.49 3.94 -7.82
CA SER A 84 6.88 2.82 -6.94
C SER A 84 5.89 2.66 -5.77
N ALA A 85 5.49 3.77 -5.15
CA ALA A 85 4.51 3.77 -4.08
C ALA A 85 3.12 3.32 -4.57
N LEU A 86 2.65 3.82 -5.71
CA LEU A 86 1.35 3.49 -6.28
C LEU A 86 1.27 2.02 -6.71
N ILE A 87 2.22 1.56 -7.52
CA ILE A 87 2.28 0.19 -8.04
C ILE A 87 2.44 -0.80 -6.89
N GLY A 88 3.41 -0.55 -5.99
CA GLY A 88 3.68 -1.40 -4.84
C GLY A 88 2.45 -1.54 -3.93
N THR A 89 1.79 -0.43 -3.62
CA THR A 89 0.58 -0.45 -2.78
C THR A 89 -0.58 -1.17 -3.45
N PHE A 90 -0.80 -0.96 -4.75
CA PHE A 90 -1.90 -1.60 -5.48
C PHE A 90 -1.72 -3.12 -5.56
N ILE A 91 -0.54 -3.59 -5.99
CA ILE A 91 -0.23 -5.04 -6.08
C ILE A 91 -0.29 -5.69 -4.70
N HIS A 92 0.25 -5.04 -3.66
CA HIS A 92 0.17 -5.53 -2.29
C HIS A 92 -1.29 -5.67 -1.82
N GLY A 93 -2.14 -4.68 -2.12
CA GLY A 93 -3.57 -4.74 -1.82
C GLY A 93 -4.27 -5.92 -2.51
N LEU A 94 -4.01 -6.10 -3.82
CA LEU A 94 -4.57 -7.19 -4.61
C LEU A 94 -4.08 -8.56 -4.12
N ALA A 95 -2.79 -8.71 -3.80
CA ALA A 95 -2.24 -9.92 -3.22
C ALA A 95 -2.91 -10.26 -1.88
N GLY A 96 -3.24 -9.26 -1.06
CA GLY A 96 -4.04 -9.42 0.16
C GLY A 96 -5.46 -9.94 -0.09
N GLU A 97 -6.14 -9.45 -1.12
CA GLU A 97 -7.47 -9.95 -1.50
C GLU A 97 -7.42 -11.41 -2.00
N LEU A 98 -6.37 -11.79 -2.73
CA LEU A 98 -6.14 -13.16 -3.18
C LEU A 98 -5.79 -14.09 -2.01
N ALA A 99 -4.95 -13.63 -1.08
CA ALA A 99 -4.56 -14.38 0.12
C ALA A 99 -5.77 -14.71 1.00
N LYS A 100 -6.69 -13.77 1.20
CA LYS A 100 -7.94 -13.97 1.97
C LYS A 100 -8.81 -15.12 1.45
N LYS A 101 -8.76 -15.42 0.16
CA LYS A 101 -9.56 -16.51 -0.45
C LYS A 101 -8.93 -17.88 -0.21
N ALA A 102 -7.71 -17.93 0.30
CA ALA A 102 -6.97 -19.17 0.51
C ALA A 102 -6.96 -19.56 2.00
N ASN A 103 -7.41 -20.79 2.30
CA ASN A 103 -7.34 -21.34 3.66
C ASN A 103 -5.94 -21.93 3.91
N PHE A 104 -4.96 -21.07 4.18
CA PHE A 104 -3.61 -21.51 4.55
C PHE A 104 -3.35 -21.40 6.06
N PRO A 105 -2.53 -22.30 6.64
CA PRO A 105 -2.09 -22.22 8.03
C PRO A 105 -0.98 -21.17 8.26
N LEU A 106 -0.67 -20.34 7.26
CA LEU A 106 0.40 -19.34 7.29
C LEU A 106 -0.07 -17.98 7.85
N SER A 107 0.86 -17.13 8.25
CA SER A 107 0.55 -15.74 8.58
C SER A 107 0.06 -14.98 7.33
N LEU A 108 -0.74 -13.91 7.51
CA LEU A 108 -1.22 -13.13 6.37
C LEU A 108 -0.06 -12.51 5.58
N ALA A 109 1.03 -12.10 6.24
CA ALA A 109 2.20 -11.56 5.57
C ALA A 109 2.86 -12.56 4.61
N GLU A 110 3.02 -13.81 5.04
CA GLU A 110 3.56 -14.89 4.19
C GLU A 110 2.63 -15.17 3.01
N GLN A 111 1.31 -15.25 3.26
CA GLN A 111 0.34 -15.48 2.18
C GLN A 111 0.32 -14.32 1.17
N VAL A 112 0.45 -13.08 1.63
CA VAL A 112 0.56 -11.92 0.73
C VAL A 112 1.81 -12.06 -0.15
N CYS A 113 2.97 -12.40 0.43
CA CYS A 113 4.19 -12.64 -0.34
C CYS A 113 3.99 -13.70 -1.43
N GLU A 114 3.38 -14.84 -1.09
CA GLU A 114 3.12 -15.92 -2.06
C GLU A 114 2.17 -15.48 -3.19
N LYS A 115 1.28 -14.51 -2.92
CA LYS A 115 0.28 -14.02 -3.86
C LYS A 115 0.70 -12.79 -4.67
N ILE A 116 1.91 -12.26 -4.48
CA ILE A 116 2.42 -11.15 -5.29
C ILE A 116 2.47 -11.52 -6.78
N GLN A 117 3.01 -12.69 -7.12
CA GLN A 117 3.12 -13.11 -8.52
C GLN A 117 1.75 -13.35 -9.15
N ASP A 118 0.82 -13.93 -8.40
CA ASP A 118 -0.56 -14.13 -8.84
C ASP A 118 -1.25 -12.78 -9.11
N ALA A 119 -1.05 -11.80 -8.23
CA ALA A 119 -1.59 -10.44 -8.39
C ALA A 119 -1.03 -9.74 -9.63
N ILE A 120 0.29 -9.84 -9.87
CA ILE A 120 0.92 -9.30 -11.09
C ILE A 120 0.34 -9.97 -12.34
N SER A 121 0.24 -11.30 -12.32
CA SER A 121 -0.27 -12.08 -13.46
C SER A 121 -1.71 -11.70 -13.79
N TYR A 122 -2.56 -11.50 -12.77
CA TYR A 122 -3.93 -11.03 -12.93
C TYR A 122 -4.02 -9.68 -13.65
N ILE A 123 -3.18 -8.72 -13.26
CA ILE A 123 -3.14 -7.38 -13.90
C ILE A 123 -2.72 -7.49 -15.38
N LEU A 124 -1.77 -8.39 -15.68
CA LEU A 124 -1.27 -8.58 -17.05
C LEU A 124 -2.26 -9.34 -17.93
N SER A 125 -3.03 -10.29 -17.38
CA SER A 125 -4.07 -10.99 -18.14
C SER A 125 -5.25 -10.08 -18.49
N ASP A 126 -5.66 -9.20 -17.57
CA ASP A 126 -6.78 -8.26 -17.78
C ASP A 126 -6.44 -7.23 -18.88
N LYS A 127 -5.17 -6.84 -19.01
CA LYS A 127 -4.69 -5.99 -20.12
C LYS A 127 -4.76 -6.67 -21.49
N ASN A 128 -4.71 -8.00 -21.56
CA ASN A 128 -4.81 -8.71 -22.83
C ASN A 128 -6.25 -8.81 -23.32
N GLU A 129 -7.24 -8.86 -22.43
CA GLU A 129 -8.66 -8.90 -22.81
C GLU A 129 -9.15 -7.55 -23.37
N ILE A 130 -8.61 -6.42 -22.90
CA ILE A 130 -9.01 -5.07 -23.35
C ILE A 130 -8.43 -4.71 -24.73
N ASN A 131 -7.40 -5.42 -25.21
CA ASN A 131 -6.74 -5.16 -26.50
C ASN A 131 -7.13 -6.15 -27.62
N THR A 132 -8.22 -6.92 -27.43
CA THR A 132 -8.82 -7.81 -28.43
C THR A 132 -10.23 -7.35 -28.79
#